data_AF-C8PJS6-F1
#
_entry.id   AF-C8PJS6-F1
#
_cell.length_a   1.000
_cell.length_b   1.000
_cell.length_c   1.000
_cell.angle_alpha   90.00
_cell.angle_beta   90.00
_cell.angle_gamma   90.00
#
_symmetry.space_group_name_H-M   'P 1'
#
loop_
_entity.id
_entity.type
_entity.pdbx_description
1 polymer ?
#
loop_
_entity_poly.entity_id
_entity_poly.type
_entity_poly.pdbx_seq_one_letter_code
_entity_poly.pdbx_strand_id
1 'polypeptide(L)' 'MADTEVAAPRDVYDEILDKSLAALQACQAEHNLTSCLECEKLLDCAVRDKYVKAVYESMSHGATGDFSF' A
#
# COMPACT_ATOMS: atom_id res chain seq x y z
N MET A 1 14.70 29.08 2.03
CA MET A 1 13.67 28.12 2.46
C MET A 1 13.89 26.87 1.61
N ALA A 2 14.70 25.94 2.09
CA ALA A 2 14.90 24.65 1.44
C ALA A 2 14.62 23.63 2.54
N ASP A 3 13.41 23.08 2.49
CA ASP A 3 12.99 21.98 3.34
C ASP A 3 13.80 20.77 2.90
N THR A 4 14.89 20.50 3.61
CA THR A 4 15.61 19.24 3.50
C THR A 4 14.69 18.20 4.12
N GLU A 5 13.86 17.58 3.28
CA GLU A 5 13.18 16.34 3.59
C GLU A 5 14.26 15.29 3.88
N VAL A 6 14.56 15.11 5.17
CA VAL A 6 15.43 14.05 5.65
C VAL A 6 14.73 12.74 5.31
N ALA A 7 15.13 12.11 4.21
CA ALA A 7 14.76 10.75 3.88
C ALA A 7 15.15 9.86 5.07
N ALA A 8 14.15 9.52 5.88
CA ALA A 8 14.29 8.60 7.00
C ALA A 8 14.88 7.26 6.50
N PRO A 9 15.62 6.52 7.34
CA PRO A 9 16.06 5.18 6.98
C PRO A 9 14.84 4.36 6.53
N ARG A 10 14.89 3.82 5.30
CA ARG A 10 13.79 3.01 4.75
C ARG A 10 13.49 1.88 5.72
N ASP A 11 12.32 1.93 6.33
CA ASP A 11 11.88 0.90 7.25
C ASP A 11 11.48 -0.35 6.44
N VAL A 12 11.55 -1.54 7.04
CA VAL A 12 11.10 -2.79 6.41
C VAL A 12 9.65 -2.65 5.93
N TYR A 13 8.82 -1.87 6.64
CA TYR A 13 7.45 -1.57 6.24
C TYR A 13 7.37 -0.74 4.96
N ASP A 14 8.31 0.18 4.72
CA ASP A 14 8.36 0.98 3.49
C ASP A 14 8.72 0.09 2.29
N GLU A 15 9.65 -0.86 2.47
CA GLU A 15 9.97 -1.83 1.42
C GLU A 15 8.78 -2.75 1.08
N ILE A 16 8.00 -3.15 2.09
CA ILE A 16 6.79 -3.95 1.91
C ILE A 16 5.71 -3.13 1.20
N LEU A 17 5.56 -1.86 1.56
CA LEU A 17 4.64 -0.92 0.92
C LEU A 17 5.01 -0.71 -0.55
N ASP A 18 6.27 -0.43 -0.86
CA ASP A 18 6.76 -0.25 -2.24
C ASP A 18 6.47 -1.49 -3.11
N LYS A 19 6.75 -2.70 -2.58
CA LYS A 19 6.47 -3.96 -3.29
C LYS A 19 4.97 -4.18 -3.50
N SER A 20 4.15 -3.89 -2.49
CA SER A 20 2.71 -4.06 -2.58
C SER A 20 2.08 -3.05 -3.54
N LEU A 21 2.59 -1.81 -3.56
CA LEU A 21 2.18 -0.78 -4.51
C LEU A 21 2.53 -1.17 -5.94
N ALA A 22 3.74 -1.65 -6.20
CA ALA A 22 4.16 -2.11 -7.52
C ALA A 22 3.28 -3.28 -8.02
N ALA A 23 2.94 -4.23 -7.14
CA ALA A 23 2.03 -5.33 -7.47
C ALA A 23 0.61 -4.84 -7.78
N LEU A 24 0.11 -3.84 -7.04
CA LEU A 24 -1.20 -3.25 -7.26
C LEU A 24 -1.27 -2.48 -8.58
N GLN A 25 -0.23 -1.71 -8.91
CA GLN A 25 -0.13 -1.00 -10.19
C GLN A 25 -0.02 -1.96 -11.38
N ALA A 26 0.74 -3.05 -11.24
CA ALA A 26 0.80 -4.09 -12.25
C ALA A 26 -0.59 -4.72 -12.46
N CYS A 27 -1.27 -5.08 -11.37
CA CYS A 27 -2.64 -5.61 -11.42
C CYS A 27 -3.61 -4.64 -12.09
N GLN A 28 -3.51 -3.34 -11.79
CA GLN A 28 -4.33 -2.31 -12.43
C GLN A 28 -4.07 -2.24 -13.94
N ALA A 29 -2.80 -2.24 -14.35
CA ALA A 29 -2.42 -2.22 -15.76
C ALA A 29 -2.88 -3.48 -16.51
N GLU A 30 -2.70 -4.68 -15.93
CA GLU A 30 -3.14 -5.95 -16.51
C GLU A 30 -4.66 -5.99 -16.73
N HIS A 31 -5.42 -5.37 -15.83
CA HIS A 31 -6.88 -5.27 -15.92
C HIS A 31 -7.38 -4.01 -16.64
N ASN A 32 -6.48 -3.17 -17.16
CA ASN A 32 -6.79 -1.87 -17.79
C ASN A 32 -7.63 -0.94 -16.88
N LEU A 33 -7.36 -0.97 -15.58
CA LEU A 33 -8.00 -0.13 -14.58
C LEU A 33 -7.07 1.02 -14.19
N THR A 34 -7.63 2.19 -13.91
CA THR A 34 -6.85 3.34 -13.41
C THR A 34 -6.91 3.46 -11.89
N SER A 35 -7.91 2.82 -11.28
CA SER A 35 -8.08 2.73 -9.84
C SER A 35 -8.68 1.39 -9.44
N CYS A 36 -8.34 0.90 -8.25
CA CYS A 36 -9.01 -0.28 -7.70
C CYS A 36 -10.51 -0.05 -7.45
N LEU A 37 -10.96 1.21 -7.34
CA LEU A 37 -12.38 1.56 -7.20
C LEU A 37 -13.21 1.19 -8.44
N GLU A 38 -12.56 1.08 -9.60
CA GLU A 38 -13.18 0.63 -10.84
C GLU A 38 -13.17 -0.90 -10.99
N CYS A 39 -12.53 -1.60 -10.05
CA CYS A 39 -12.43 -3.06 -10.06
C CYS A 39 -13.70 -3.68 -9.48
N GLU A 40 -14.32 -4.61 -10.21
CA GLU A 40 -15.46 -5.40 -9.71
C GLU A 40 -15.12 -6.21 -8.45
N LYS A 41 -13.84 -6.56 -8.27
CA LYS A 41 -13.31 -7.29 -7.12
C LYS A 41 -12.88 -6.37 -5.98
N LEU A 42 -13.23 -5.09 -5.98
CA LEU A 42 -12.79 -4.11 -4.98
C LEU A 42 -12.87 -4.62 -3.53
N LEU A 43 -13.97 -5.31 -3.18
CA LEU A 43 -14.23 -5.86 -1.85
C LEU A 43 -13.64 -7.26 -1.61
N ASP A 44 -13.20 -7.95 -2.67
CA ASP A 44 -12.66 -9.31 -2.65
C ASP A 44 -11.38 -9.38 -3.50
N CYS A 45 -10.46 -8.45 -3.27
CA CYS A 45 -9.19 -8.34 -3.99
C CYS A 45 -8.02 -8.43 -3.03
N ALA A 46 -7.41 -9.62 -3.00
CA ALA A 46 -6.24 -9.89 -2.16
C ALA A 46 -5.03 -8.97 -2.47
N VAL A 47 -4.90 -8.46 -3.70
CA VAL A 47 -3.82 -7.53 -4.06
C VAL A 47 -4.05 -6.18 -3.40
N ARG A 48 -5.29 -5.67 -3.44
CA ARG A 48 -5.69 -4.45 -2.75
C ARG A 48 -5.54 -4.60 -1.25
N ASP A 49 -6.01 -5.69 -0.67
CA ASP A 49 -5.96 -5.89 0.78
C ASP A 49 -4.52 -5.95 1.30
N LYS A 50 -3.61 -6.59 0.56
CA LYS A 50 -2.18 -6.56 0.87
C LYS A 50 -1.61 -5.16 0.83
N TYR A 51 -1.94 -4.36 -0.19
CA TYR A 51 -1.50 -2.98 -0.28
C TYR A 51 -2.04 -2.13 0.87
N VAL A 52 -3.34 -2.21 1.15
CA VAL A 52 -3.99 -1.48 2.25
C VAL A 52 -3.34 -1.85 3.58
N LYS A 53 -3.13 -3.15 3.84
CA LYS A 53 -2.45 -3.62 5.04
C LYS A 53 -1.02 -3.07 5.14
N ALA A 54 -0.25 -3.10 4.05
CA ALA A 54 1.11 -2.57 4.02
C ALA A 54 1.16 -1.05 4.30
N VAL A 55 0.18 -0.28 3.80
CA VAL A 55 0.05 1.16 4.13
C VAL A 55 -0.17 1.34 5.62
N TYR A 56 -1.11 0.59 6.22
CA TYR A 56 -1.38 0.68 7.65
C TYR A 56 -0.16 0.28 8.49
N GLU A 57 0.52 -0.80 8.13
CA GLU A 57 1.72 -1.27 8.82
C GLU A 57 2.89 -0.27 8.71
N SER A 58 3.07 0.38 7.55
CA SER A 58 4.06 1.46 7.38
C SER A 58 3.69 2.69 8.20
N MET A 59 2.44 3.14 8.15
CA MET A 59 1.97 4.29 8.93
C MET A 59 2.02 4.05 10.45
N SER A 60 1.81 2.81 10.89
CA SER A 60 1.87 2.45 12.30
C SER A 60 3.24 1.96 12.74
N HIS A 61 4.22 1.84 11.83
CA HIS A 61 5.52 1.19 12.06
C HIS A 61 5.37 -0.20 12.73
N GLY A 62 4.36 -0.95 12.31
CA GLY A 62 4.01 -2.26 12.88
C GLY A 62 3.31 -2.20 14.24
N ALA A 63 2.97 -1.01 14.75
CA ALA A 63 2.05 -0.91 15.88
C ALA A 63 0.67 -1.40 15.40
N THR A 64 0.28 -2.59 15.86
CA THR A 64 -1.05 -3.13 15.59
C THR A 64 -2.04 -2.35 16.43
N GLY A 65 -2.55 -1.24 15.89
CA GLY A 65 -3.78 -0.66 16.41
C GLY A 65 -4.89 -1.70 16.23
N ASP A 66 -5.67 -1.92 17.28
CA ASP A 66 -6.80 -2.84 17.26
C ASP A 66 -7.82 -2.36 16.23
N PHE A 67 -7.78 -2.93 15.03
CA PHE A 67 -8.81 -2.75 14.01
C PHE A 67 -9.30 -4.13 13.59
N SER A 68 -10.41 -4.53 14.21
CA SER A 68 -11.25 -5.62 13.75
C SER A 68 -11.87 -5.23 12.40
N PHE A 69 -11.68 -6.07 11.38
CA PHE A 69 -12.30 -5.98 10.06
C PHE A 69 -13.44 -6.99 9.93
#